data_AF-A0A9W8UPY8-F1
#
_entry.id   AF-A0A9W8UPY8-F1
#
_cell.length_a   1.000
_cell.length_b   1.000
_cell.length_c   1.000
_cell.angle_alpha   90.00
_cell.angle_beta   90.00
_cell.angle_gamma   90.00
#
_symmetry.space_group_name_H-M   'P 1'
#
loop_
_entity.id
_entity.type
_entity.pdbx_description
1 polymer ?
#
loop_
_entity_poly.entity_id
_entity_poly.type
_entity_poly.pdbx_seq_one_letter_code
_entity_poly.pdbx_strand_id
1 'polypeptide(L)'
;MRLTPVFTDITYHPPPPPPCQRNPPKGYRDDTVCHCKKWHTSDHQDTCEVVEKNFDITRDQLVEMNPWLELKYDNGTVIADCTIIFVNEVMCVGL
;
A
#
# COMPACT_ATOMS: atom_id res chain seq x y z
N MET A 1 -13.23 -15.04 -19.62
CA MET A 1 -13.39 -13.62 -19.98
C MET A 1 -13.51 -12.83 -18.69
N ARG A 2 -12.60 -11.87 -18.48
CA ARG A 2 -12.55 -11.02 -17.29
C ARG A 2 -13.82 -10.18 -17.21
N LEU A 3 -14.59 -10.36 -16.14
CA LEU A 3 -15.65 -9.43 -15.75
C LEU A 3 -15.16 -8.62 -14.56
N THR A 4 -14.74 -7.40 -14.81
CA THR A 4 -14.92 -6.31 -13.84
C THR A 4 -15.80 -5.28 -14.54
N PRO A 5 -17.13 -5.32 -14.35
CA PRO A 5 -17.98 -4.24 -14.80
C PRO A 5 -17.86 -3.12 -13.76
N VAL A 6 -17.12 -2.06 -14.08
CA VAL A 6 -17.44 -0.75 -13.53
C VAL A 6 -17.88 0.11 -14.71
N PHE A 7 -19.10 -0.13 -15.16
CA PHE A 7 -19.82 0.76 -16.06
C PHE A 7 -20.62 1.77 -15.22
N THR A 8 -20.21 3.04 -15.34
CA THR A 8 -21.04 4.26 -15.38
C THR A 8 -22.06 4.51 -14.25
N ASP A 9 -21.70 5.40 -13.32
CA ASP A 9 -22.61 6.44 -12.83
C ASP A 9 -21.87 7.79 -12.82
N ILE A 10 -22.36 8.78 -13.58
CA ILE A 10 -21.70 10.09 -13.79
C ILE A 10 -21.95 11.05 -12.60
N THR A 11 -22.38 10.59 -11.43
CA THR A 11 -22.49 11.45 -10.24
C THR A 11 -21.80 10.95 -8.97
N TYR A 12 -21.21 9.76 -8.97
CA TYR A 12 -20.33 9.35 -7.87
C TYR A 12 -18.90 9.85 -8.10
N HIS A 13 -18.63 11.11 -7.75
CA HIS A 13 -17.27 11.49 -7.38
C HIS A 13 -17.04 10.91 -5.98
N PRO A 14 -16.20 9.89 -5.79
CA PRO A 14 -15.81 9.49 -4.44
C PRO A 14 -15.36 10.75 -3.71
N PRO A 15 -15.72 10.93 -2.42
CA PRO A 15 -15.30 12.11 -1.68
C PRO A 15 -13.80 12.29 -1.89
N PRO A 16 -13.33 13.53 -2.12
CA PRO A 16 -11.90 13.77 -2.31
C PRO A 16 -11.16 13.04 -1.18
N PRO A 17 -10.13 12.24 -1.50
CA PRO A 17 -9.39 11.50 -0.50
C PRO A 17 -9.11 12.45 0.66
N PRO A 18 -9.35 12.04 1.92
CA PRO A 18 -9.04 12.87 3.06
C PRO A 18 -7.64 13.50 2.90
N PRO A 19 -7.44 14.78 3.26
CA PRO A 19 -6.18 15.46 3.02
C PRO A 19 -5.04 14.62 3.60
N CYS A 20 -4.16 14.20 2.72
CA CYS A 20 -3.02 13.37 3.07
C CYS A 20 -2.21 14.03 4.17
N GLN A 21 -1.67 13.19 5.06
CA GLN A 21 -0.64 13.52 6.03
C GLN A 21 0.27 14.52 5.35
N ARG A 22 0.27 15.77 5.84
CA ARG A 22 0.91 16.87 5.10
C ARG A 22 2.42 16.68 4.96
N ASN A 23 3.02 15.84 5.82
CA ASN A 23 4.46 15.65 5.92
C ASN A 23 4.82 14.14 6.00
N PRO A 24 4.64 13.35 4.93
CA PRO A 24 5.17 12.00 4.91
C PRO A 24 6.71 12.03 4.95
N PRO A 25 7.38 11.02 5.52
CA PRO A 25 8.83 10.87 5.39
C PRO A 25 9.21 10.70 3.92
N LYS A 26 10.43 11.11 3.55
CA LYS A 26 10.94 10.90 2.19
C LYS A 26 11.10 9.40 1.92
N GLY A 27 10.66 8.94 0.76
CA GLY A 27 10.83 7.55 0.32
C GLY A 27 9.58 6.67 0.40
N TYR A 28 8.42 7.25 0.71
CA TYR A 28 7.14 6.55 0.57
C TYR A 28 6.74 6.40 -0.89
N ARG A 29 5.96 5.36 -1.21
CA ARG A 29 5.37 5.19 -2.54
C ARG A 29 4.01 5.85 -2.65
N ASP A 30 3.70 6.27 -3.88
CA ASP A 30 2.34 6.58 -4.29
C ASP A 30 1.41 5.40 -3.95
N ASP A 31 0.13 5.71 -3.72
CA ASP A 31 -0.91 4.83 -3.17
C ASP A 31 -0.83 4.53 -1.66
N THR A 32 0.25 4.89 -0.94
CA THR A 32 0.26 4.78 0.54
C THR A 32 -0.83 5.64 1.17
N VAL A 33 -1.53 5.11 2.18
CA VAL A 33 -2.67 5.79 2.79
C VAL A 33 -2.33 7.15 3.39
N CYS A 34 -3.25 8.07 3.17
CA CYS A 34 -3.14 9.47 3.54
C CYS A 34 -3.12 9.69 5.07
N HIS A 35 -3.63 8.80 5.92
CA HIS A 35 -3.70 9.01 7.37
C HIS A 35 -2.71 8.19 8.19
N CYS A 36 -1.57 7.83 7.63
CA CYS A 36 -0.58 7.07 8.37
C CYS A 36 -0.10 7.80 9.64
N LYS A 37 -0.28 7.18 10.81
CA LYS A 37 0.27 7.67 12.09
C LYS A 37 1.60 7.04 12.45
N LYS A 38 1.94 5.89 11.86
CA LYS A 38 3.18 5.16 12.15
C LYS A 38 3.86 4.73 10.86
N TRP A 39 5.07 5.21 10.66
CA TRP A 39 5.89 4.94 9.48
C TRP A 39 7.00 3.94 9.81
N HIS A 40 7.32 3.07 8.85
CA HIS A 40 8.45 2.15 8.90
C HIS A 40 9.34 2.39 7.68
N THR A 41 10.65 2.52 7.91
CA THR A 41 11.63 2.58 6.83
C THR A 41 12.25 1.21 6.70
N SER A 42 12.08 0.57 5.56
CA SER A 42 12.54 -0.79 5.32
C SER A 42 14.06 -0.90 5.28
N ASP A 43 14.57 -2.02 5.78
CA ASP A 43 15.94 -2.46 5.54
C ASP A 43 16.00 -3.79 4.79
N HIS A 44 17.21 -4.31 4.59
CA HIS A 44 17.47 -5.53 3.81
C HIS A 44 16.92 -6.83 4.44
N GLN A 45 16.51 -6.78 5.71
CA GLN A 45 15.91 -7.91 6.43
C GLN A 45 14.39 -7.86 6.40
N ASP A 46 13.79 -6.75 5.96
CA ASP A 46 12.36 -6.61 5.92
C ASP A 46 11.75 -7.42 4.78
N THR A 47 10.83 -8.30 5.18
CA THR A 47 9.83 -8.91 4.33
C THR A 47 8.47 -8.50 4.88
N CYS A 48 7.40 -8.66 4.11
CA CYS A 48 6.07 -8.37 4.63
C CYS A 48 5.73 -9.20 5.87
N GLU A 49 6.15 -10.46 5.93
CA GLU A 49 5.94 -11.31 7.12
C GLU A 49 6.68 -10.76 8.36
N VAL A 50 7.91 -10.26 8.18
CA VAL A 50 8.68 -9.63 9.26
C VAL A 50 8.01 -8.34 9.73
N VAL A 51 7.56 -7.50 8.80
CA VAL A 51 6.85 -6.24 9.10
C VAL A 51 5.53 -6.53 9.82
N GLU A 52 4.71 -7.44 9.29
CA GLU A 52 3.46 -7.90 9.91
C GLU A 52 3.67 -8.31 11.36
N LYS A 53 4.66 -9.16 11.61
CA LYS A 53 4.99 -9.65 12.95
C LYS A 53 5.51 -8.56 13.87
N ASN A 54 6.36 -7.66 13.38
CA ASN A 54 6.97 -6.60 14.18
C ASN A 54 5.95 -5.52 14.60
N PHE A 55 4.91 -5.31 13.78
CA PHE A 55 3.90 -4.29 14.02
C PHE A 55 2.55 -4.85 14.47
N ASP A 56 2.41 -6.18 14.58
CA ASP A 56 1.17 -6.88 14.95
C ASP A 56 0.00 -6.50 14.03
N ILE A 57 0.28 -6.52 12.71
CA ILE A 57 -0.69 -6.21 11.65
C ILE A 57 -0.83 -7.39 10.69
N THR A 58 -2.02 -7.57 10.12
CA THR A 58 -2.25 -8.59 9.10
C THR A 58 -1.74 -8.12 7.73
N ARG A 59 -1.52 -9.07 6.81
CA ARG A 59 -1.24 -8.76 5.40
C ARG A 59 -2.29 -7.82 4.80
N ASP A 60 -3.57 -8.06 5.09
CA ASP A 60 -4.66 -7.24 4.57
C ASP A 60 -4.59 -5.81 5.09
N GLN A 61 -4.29 -5.61 6.38
CA GLN A 61 -4.08 -4.27 6.95
C GLN A 61 -2.86 -3.59 6.35
N LEU A 62 -1.76 -4.32 6.16
CA LEU A 62 -0.54 -3.79 5.55
C LEU A 62 -0.79 -3.36 4.09
N VAL A 63 -1.55 -4.15 3.32
CA VAL A 63 -1.96 -3.82 1.94
C VAL A 63 -2.99 -2.70 1.88
N GLU A 64 -3.95 -2.66 2.81
CA GLU A 64 -4.89 -1.54 2.92
C GLU A 64 -4.17 -0.22 3.14
N MET A 65 -3.14 -0.23 3.98
CA MET A 65 -2.27 0.92 4.23
C MET A 65 -1.30 1.21 3.08
N ASN A 66 -0.90 0.18 2.33
CA ASN A 66 0.09 0.25 1.26
C ASN A 66 -0.34 -0.61 0.05
N PRO A 67 -1.31 -0.16 -0.77
CA PRO A 67 -1.85 -0.91 -1.91
C PRO A 67 -0.83 -1.29 -2.98
N TRP A 68 0.35 -0.67 -2.97
CA TRP A 68 1.48 -1.04 -3.82
C TRP A 68 2.17 -2.35 -3.39
N LEU A 69 1.83 -2.92 -2.23
CA LEU A 69 2.23 -4.27 -1.79
C LEU A 69 1.28 -5.38 -2.24
N GLU A 70 0.11 -5.02 -2.77
CA GLU A 70 -0.84 -5.98 -3.29
C GLU A 70 -0.23 -6.77 -4.46
N LEU A 71 -0.53 -8.07 -4.52
CA LEU A 71 -0.16 -8.91 -5.67
C LEU A 71 -0.90 -8.43 -6.92
N LYS A 72 -0.19 -7.75 -7.82
CA LYS A 72 -0.72 -7.23 -9.09
C LYS A 72 -0.08 -7.94 -10.27
N TYR A 73 -0.92 -8.27 -11.26
CA TYR A 73 -0.49 -8.88 -12.52
C TYR A 73 -0.78 -7.95 -13.70
N ASP A 74 0.22 -7.73 -14.55
CA ASP A 74 0.03 -7.16 -15.89
C ASP A 74 0.39 -8.19 -16.95
N ASN A 75 -0.58 -8.52 -17.81
CA ASN A 75 -0.45 -9.52 -18.87
C ASN A 75 0.23 -10.85 -18.44
N GLY A 76 -0.06 -11.32 -17.22
CA GLY A 76 0.52 -12.56 -16.67
C GLY A 76 1.88 -12.38 -15.97
N THR A 77 2.42 -11.17 -15.92
CA THR A 77 3.64 -10.79 -15.19
C THR A 77 3.27 -10.22 -13.83
N VAL A 78 3.91 -10.69 -12.75
CA VAL A 78 3.80 -10.03 -11.44
C VAL A 78 4.51 -8.69 -11.52
N ILE A 79 3.79 -7.59 -11.34
CA ILE A 79 4.33 -6.23 -11.38
C ILE A 79 4.42 -5.57 -10.00
N ALA A 80 3.72 -6.13 -9.02
CA ALA A 80 3.86 -5.81 -7.61
C ALA A 80 3.49 -7.05 -6.81
N ASP A 81 4.25 -7.35 -5.77
CA ASP A 81 3.86 -8.28 -4.73
C ASP A 81 4.65 -7.97 -3.45
N CYS A 82 4.16 -8.51 -2.33
CA CYS A 82 4.80 -8.39 -1.02
C CYS A 82 6.10 -9.22 -0.89
N THR A 83 6.73 -9.58 -2.01
CA THR A 83 7.89 -10.47 -2.03
C THR A 83 9.19 -9.69 -2.06
N ILE A 84 9.16 -8.40 -2.46
CA ILE A 84 10.33 -7.54 -2.48
C ILE A 84 9.98 -6.14 -1.96
N ILE A 85 10.51 -5.83 -0.77
CA ILE A 85 10.52 -4.47 -0.22
C ILE A 85 11.91 -3.90 -0.51
N PHE A 86 11.99 -2.71 -1.12
CA PHE A 86 13.30 -2.11 -1.39
C PHE A 86 13.87 -1.49 -0.12
N VAL A 87 15.19 -1.45 0.03
CA VAL A 87 15.85 -0.82 1.19
C VAL A 87 15.64 0.70 1.15
N ASN A 88 15.39 1.30 2.31
CA ASN A 88 15.03 2.72 2.50
C ASN A 88 13.68 3.13 1.91
N GLU A 89 12.81 2.16 1.64
CA GLU A 89 11.44 2.40 1.26
C GLU A 89 10.60 2.66 2.51
N VAL A 90 9.75 3.68 2.48
CA VAL A 90 8.94 4.06 3.65
C VAL A 90 7.51 3.57 3.46
N MET A 91 7.02 2.77 4.39
CA MET A 91 5.65 2.23 4.36
C MET A 91 4.87 2.63 5.61
N CYS A 92 3.55 2.63 5.48
CA CYS A 92 2.67 2.83 6.61
C CYS A 92 2.42 1.53 7.38
N VAL A 93 2.54 1.57 8.70
CA VAL A 93 2.33 0.39 9.58
C VAL A 93 1.34 0.68 10.71
N GLY A 94 0.64 1.82 10.65
CA GLY A 94 -0.43 2.13 11.59
C GLY A 94 -1.12 3.46 11.28
N LEU A 95 -2.45 3.48 11.46
CA LEU A 95 -3.34 4.61 11.24
C LEU A 95 -3.68 5.43 12.48
#